data_AF-A0A8T1LYA1-F1
#
_entry.id   AF-A0A8T1LYA1-F1
#
_cell.length_a   1.000
_cell.length_b   1.000
_cell.length_c   1.000
_cell.angle_alpha   90.00
_cell.angle_beta   90.00
_cell.angle_gamma   90.00
#
_symmetry.space_group_name_H-M   'P 1'
#
loop_
_entity.id
_entity.type
_entity.pdbx_description
1 polymer ?
#
loop_
_entity_poly.entity_id
_entity_poly.type
_entity_poly.pdbx_seq_one_letter_code
_entity_poly.pdbx_strand_id
1 'polypeptide(L)'
;MGSILHDSLGNWSGNYLPLLLGMLAGCLLFSVRHGIGDERICLATNLPNNISSPSIGRKLRILCYINTFPRNYETQAIHAQNTWARRCDGFQFTSTVRHPKLS
;
A
#
# COMPACT_ATOMS: atom_id res chain seq x y z
N MET A 1 -8.23 -51.91 28.94
CA MET A 1 -8.15 -50.53 28.45
C MET A 1 -6.75 -50.28 27.91
N GLY A 2 -6.55 -50.06 26.61
CA GLY A 2 -5.19 -49.80 26.09
C GLY A 2 -5.00 -49.69 24.57
N SER A 3 -6.03 -49.77 23.75
CA SER A 3 -5.86 -49.92 22.28
C SER A 3 -6.72 -48.98 21.42
N ILE A 4 -7.18 -47.83 21.95
CA ILE A 4 -7.96 -46.85 21.16
C ILE A 4 -7.24 -45.49 21.03
N LEU A 5 -6.16 -45.25 21.78
CA LEU A 5 -5.43 -43.96 21.77
C LEU A 5 -4.19 -43.93 20.86
N HIS A 6 -3.88 -45.01 20.14
CA HIS A 6 -2.70 -45.06 19.27
C HIS A 6 -3.02 -44.85 17.77
N ASP A 7 -4.27 -45.06 17.34
CA ASP A 7 -4.64 -44.96 15.91
C ASP A 7 -5.07 -43.57 15.46
N SER A 8 -5.22 -42.60 16.37
CA SER A 8 -5.63 -41.23 16.00
C SER A 8 -4.47 -40.26 15.74
N LEU A 9 -3.23 -40.61 16.15
CA LEU A 9 -2.04 -39.78 15.90
C LEU A 9 -1.30 -40.13 14.58
N GLY A 10 -1.58 -41.28 13.98
CA GLY A 10 -0.83 -41.80 12.82
C GLY A 10 -1.29 -41.31 11.45
N ASN A 11 -2.47 -40.68 11.32
CA ASN A 11 -3.08 -40.41 10.00
C ASN A 11 -3.30 -38.91 9.67
N TRP A 12 -2.90 -38.00 10.58
CA TRP A 12 -2.93 -36.56 10.35
C TRP A 12 -1.56 -35.97 9.96
N SER A 13 -0.52 -36.80 9.85
CA SER A 13 0.87 -36.37 9.58
C SER A 13 1.27 -36.42 8.10
N GLY A 14 0.54 -37.15 7.25
CA GLY A 14 0.93 -37.36 5.84
C GLY A 14 0.50 -36.26 4.88
N ASN A 15 -0.75 -35.78 5.00
CA ASN A 15 -1.38 -34.96 3.96
C ASN A 15 -1.25 -33.44 4.18
N TYR A 16 -1.16 -32.99 5.44
CA TYR A 16 -1.05 -31.57 5.77
C TYR A 16 0.39 -31.08 5.86
N LEU A 17 1.35 -32.00 6.04
CA LEU A 17 2.77 -31.70 6.08
C LEU A 17 3.28 -31.00 4.80
N PRO A 18 2.95 -31.45 3.57
CA PRO A 18 3.37 -30.72 2.37
C PRO A 18 2.72 -29.34 2.26
N LEU A 19 1.48 -29.17 2.75
CA LEU A 19 0.79 -27.88 2.74
C LEU A 19 1.42 -26.90 3.74
N LEU A 20 1.75 -27.37 4.95
CA LEU A 20 2.45 -26.57 5.97
C LEU A 20 3.88 -26.22 5.54
N LEU A 21 4.61 -27.17 4.96
CA LEU A 21 5.94 -26.92 4.40
C LEU A 21 5.87 -25.91 3.25
N GLY A 22 4.88 -26.02 2.37
CA GLY A 22 4.64 -25.06 1.29
C GLY A 22 4.31 -23.65 1.81
N MET A 23 3.47 -23.56 2.85
CA MET A 23 3.12 -22.28 3.48
C MET A 23 4.31 -21.62 4.16
N LEU A 24 5.12 -22.40 4.91
CA LEU A 24 6.33 -21.90 5.55
C LEU A 24 7.39 -21.48 4.54
N ALA A 25 7.63 -22.29 3.50
CA ALA A 25 8.57 -21.96 2.43
C ALA A 25 8.14 -20.71 1.65
N GLY A 26 6.84 -20.56 1.37
CA GLY A 26 6.28 -19.36 0.74
C GLY A 26 6.48 -18.10 1.59
N CYS A 27 6.20 -18.18 2.90
CA CYS A 27 6.42 -17.08 3.83
C CYS A 27 7.90 -16.67 3.92
N LEU A 28 8.82 -17.63 3.93
CA LEU A 28 10.26 -17.35 3.97
C LEU A 28 10.74 -16.72 2.66
N LEU A 29 10.31 -17.23 1.51
CA LEU A 29 10.66 -16.65 0.21
C LEU A 29 10.09 -15.24 0.04
N PHE A 30 8.86 -14.99 0.51
CA PHE A 30 8.26 -13.67 0.53
C PHE A 30 9.06 -12.74 1.45
N SER A 31 9.37 -13.15 2.68
CA SER A 31 10.15 -12.34 3.64
C SER A 31 11.59 -12.06 3.19
N VAL A 32 12.18 -12.94 2.39
CA VAL A 32 13.53 -12.74 1.83
C VAL A 32 13.49 -11.84 0.59
N ARG A 33 12.42 -11.89 -0.23
CA ARG A 33 12.23 -10.98 -1.38
C ARG A 33 11.74 -9.60 -0.96
N HIS A 34 10.85 -9.54 0.02
CA HIS A 34 10.46 -8.34 0.76
C HIS A 34 11.36 -8.23 1.99
N GLY A 35 12.65 -7.95 1.77
CA GLY A 35 13.54 -7.58 2.87
C GLY A 35 12.83 -6.59 3.79
N ILE A 36 12.87 -6.85 5.10
CA ILE A 36 12.32 -6.03 6.19
C ILE A 36 12.40 -4.54 5.82
N GLY A 37 11.27 -3.99 5.37
CA GLY A 37 11.20 -2.68 4.75
C GLY A 37 9.83 -2.47 4.09
N ASP A 38 8.98 -1.70 4.77
CA ASP A 38 7.70 -1.14 4.29
C ASP A 38 6.46 -2.05 4.20
N GLU A 39 5.92 -2.43 5.36
CA GLU A 39 4.46 -2.37 5.56
C GLU A 39 4.03 -0.93 5.92
N ARG A 40 4.18 -0.03 4.95
CA ARG A 40 3.55 1.31 4.96
C ARG A 40 2.63 1.44 3.75
N ILE A 41 1.80 0.43 3.50
CA ILE A 41 0.62 0.57 2.64
C ILE A 41 -0.54 0.99 3.55
N CYS A 42 -0.71 2.32 3.64
CA CYS A 42 -1.91 3.02 4.08
C CYS A 42 -2.72 2.39 5.22
N LEU A 43 -2.09 2.10 6.37
CA LEU A 43 -2.83 2.13 7.63
C LEU A 43 -3.07 3.60 7.97
N ALA A 44 -4.31 4.06 7.83
CA ALA A 44 -4.73 5.34 8.36
C ALA A 44 -4.34 5.39 9.84
N THR A 45 -3.26 6.10 10.14
CA THR A 45 -2.92 6.42 11.51
C THR A 45 -3.98 7.42 11.94
N ASN A 46 -4.83 7.02 12.89
CA ASN A 46 -5.38 7.99 13.84
C ASN A 46 -4.15 8.62 14.51
N LEU A 47 -3.65 9.71 13.92
CA LEU A 47 -2.55 10.47 14.47
C LEU A 47 -3.08 11.10 15.77
N PRO A 48 -2.52 10.78 16.95
CA PRO A 48 -2.83 11.59 18.12
C PRO A 48 -2.35 13.01 17.82
N ASN A 49 -3.21 13.99 18.11
CA ASN A 49 -3.05 15.41 17.76
C ASN A 49 -1.92 16.12 18.54
N ASN A 50 -0.86 15.41 18.94
CA ASN A 50 0.22 15.91 19.77
C ASN A 50 1.62 15.56 19.26
N ILE A 51 1.80 15.45 17.94
CA ILE A 51 3.16 15.56 17.39
C ILE A 51 3.60 17.00 17.58
N SER A 52 4.29 17.26 18.70
CA SER A 52 5.29 18.31 18.78
C SER A 52 6.23 18.08 17.60
N SER A 53 6.07 18.92 16.59
CA SER A 53 6.87 18.92 15.37
C SER A 53 8.33 18.69 15.76
N PRO A 54 8.98 17.57 15.37
CA PRO A 54 10.43 17.56 15.39
C PRO A 54 10.81 18.77 14.55
N SER A 55 11.65 19.63 15.10
CA SER A 55 12.22 20.81 14.46
C SER A 55 13.12 20.37 13.30
N ILE A 56 12.51 19.79 12.28
CA ILE A 56 13.11 19.49 11.00
C ILE A 56 12.98 20.80 10.25
N GLY A 57 14.04 21.62 10.28
CA GLY A 57 14.15 22.89 9.55
C GLY A 57 14.12 22.75 8.02
N ARG A 58 13.46 21.71 7.48
CA ARG A 58 13.30 21.45 6.05
C ARG A 58 11.81 21.51 5.73
N LYS A 59 11.44 22.46 4.88
CA LYS A 59 10.10 22.58 4.30
C LYS A 59 9.69 21.23 3.69
N LEU A 60 8.60 20.64 4.19
CA LEU A 60 8.00 19.45 3.60
C LEU A 60 7.55 19.79 2.18
N ARG A 61 7.90 18.94 1.20
CA ARG A 61 7.48 19.09 -0.20
C ARG A 61 6.31 18.17 -0.48
N ILE A 62 5.19 18.73 -0.95
CA ILE A 62 3.96 18.01 -1.27
C ILE A 62 3.79 17.92 -2.78
N LEU A 63 3.75 16.69 -3.32
CA LEU A 63 3.44 16.42 -4.73
C LEU A 63 1.98 15.95 -4.86
N CYS A 64 1.19 16.63 -5.69
CA CYS A 64 -0.23 16.34 -5.89
C CYS A 64 -0.47 15.60 -7.21
N TYR A 65 -0.96 14.37 -7.10
CA TYR A 65 -1.30 13.53 -8.24
C TYR A 65 -2.79 13.65 -8.58
N ILE A 66 -3.10 14.18 -9.76
CA ILE A 66 -4.46 14.50 -10.18
C ILE A 66 -4.88 13.52 -11.28
N ASN A 67 -5.65 12.51 -10.89
CA ASN A 67 -6.20 11.55 -11.84
C ASN A 67 -7.48 12.12 -12.47
N THR A 68 -7.56 12.10 -13.80
CA THR A 68 -8.62 12.79 -14.56
C THR A 68 -9.13 11.89 -15.68
N PHE A 69 -10.41 12.04 -15.99
CA PHE A 69 -11.05 11.28 -17.08
C PHE A 69 -11.19 12.15 -18.34
N PRO A 70 -10.90 11.62 -19.54
CA PRO A 70 -10.81 12.43 -20.77
C PRO A 70 -12.08 13.24 -21.07
N ARG A 71 -13.26 12.72 -20.75
CA ARG A 71 -14.55 13.38 -21.04
C ARG A 71 -14.73 14.72 -20.31
N ASN A 72 -14.16 14.85 -19.12
CA ASN A 72 -14.31 16.04 -18.26
C ASN A 72 -12.93 16.57 -17.82
N TYR A 73 -11.89 16.27 -18.59
CA TYR A 73 -10.51 16.60 -18.25
C TYR A 73 -10.34 18.10 -18.09
N GLU A 74 -10.78 18.91 -19.06
CA GLU A 74 -10.63 20.37 -19.00
C GLU A 74 -11.29 20.96 -17.75
N THR A 75 -12.56 20.63 -17.49
CA THR A 75 -13.29 21.25 -16.38
C THR A 75 -12.76 20.81 -15.02
N GLN A 76 -12.45 19.52 -14.84
CA GLN A 76 -12.00 19.00 -13.54
C GLN A 76 -10.52 19.27 -13.27
N ALA A 77 -9.64 19.10 -14.27
CA ALA A 77 -8.21 19.35 -14.12
C ALA A 77 -7.95 20.82 -13.83
N ILE A 78 -8.57 21.73 -14.60
CA ILE A 78 -8.43 23.18 -14.41
C ILE A 78 -9.05 23.60 -13.07
N HIS A 79 -10.21 23.04 -12.70
CA HIS A 79 -10.81 23.33 -11.40
C HIS A 79 -9.91 22.89 -10.24
N ALA A 80 -9.34 21.69 -10.29
CA ALA A 80 -8.41 21.20 -9.28
C ALA A 80 -7.14 22.07 -9.20
N GLN A 81 -6.58 22.43 -10.35
CA GLN A 81 -5.44 23.34 -10.48
C GLN A 81 -5.72 24.69 -9.79
N ASN A 82 -6.86 25.30 -10.10
CA ASN A 82 -7.22 26.63 -9.63
C ASN A 82 -7.67 26.66 -8.16
N THR A 83 -8.02 25.52 -7.58
CA THR A 83 -8.54 25.44 -6.21
C THR A 83 -7.49 24.93 -5.22
N TRP A 84 -7.35 23.61 -5.12
CA TRP A 84 -6.57 22.97 -4.07
C TRP A 84 -5.15 22.61 -4.50
N ALA A 85 -4.90 22.31 -5.78
CA ALA A 85 -3.59 21.85 -6.24
C ALA A 85 -2.53 22.97 -6.24
N ARG A 86 -2.93 24.25 -6.33
CA ARG A 86 -2.02 25.40 -6.15
C ARG A 86 -1.35 25.50 -4.77
N ARG A 87 -1.85 24.73 -3.78
CA ARG A 87 -1.25 24.68 -2.44
C ARG A 87 -0.14 23.64 -2.32
N CYS A 88 0.03 22.79 -3.33
CA CYS A 88 1.08 21.77 -3.39
C CYS A 88 2.39 22.38 -3.91
N ASP A 89 3.53 21.80 -3.55
CA ASP A 89 4.82 22.24 -4.09
C ASP A 89 5.02 21.81 -5.56
N GLY A 90 4.28 20.78 -6.00
CA GLY A 90 4.16 20.40 -7.39
C GLY A 90 2.88 19.59 -7.63
N PHE A 91 2.44 19.49 -8.88
CA PHE A 91 1.32 18.64 -9.27
C PHE A 91 1.54 18.01 -10.65
N GLN A 92 0.92 16.86 -10.88
CA GLN A 92 0.95 16.15 -12.17
C GLN A 92 -0.44 15.65 -12.52
N PHE A 93 -0.84 15.86 -13.78
CA PHE A 93 -2.08 15.30 -14.31
C PHE A 93 -1.82 13.94 -14.95
N THR A 94 -2.70 12.98 -14.67
CA THR A 94 -2.71 11.70 -15.37
C THR A 94 -4.10 11.41 -15.91
N SER A 95 -4.14 10.95 -17.16
CA SER A 95 -5.35 10.50 -17.83
C SER A 95 -5.00 9.47 -18.90
N THR A 96 -6.02 8.77 -19.38
CA THR A 96 -5.89 7.83 -20.51
C THR A 96 -5.59 8.54 -21.83
N VAL A 97 -5.82 9.86 -21.91
CA VAL A 97 -5.56 10.70 -23.08
C VAL A 97 -4.70 11.89 -22.68
N ARG A 98 -3.68 12.21 -23.48
CA ARG A 98 -2.87 13.42 -23.26
C ARG A 98 -3.65 14.66 -23.65
N HIS A 99 -3.61 15.67 -22.78
CA HIS A 99 -4.24 16.95 -23.05
C HIS A 99 -3.22 17.95 -23.61
N PRO A 100 -3.51 18.67 -24.72
CA PRO A 100 -2.52 19.53 -25.39
C PRO A 100 -2.10 20.75 -24.58
N LYS A 101 -2.91 21.18 -23.61
CA LYS A 101 -2.70 22.42 -22.84
C LYS A 101 -2.20 22.22 -21.40
N LEU A 102 -2.08 20.97 -20.95
CA LEU A 102 -1.74 20.66 -19.56
C LEU A 102 -0.67 19.57 -19.57
N SER A 103 0.56 19.96 -19.24
CA SER A 103 1.76 19.10 -19.17
C SER A 103 1.94 18.49 -17.79
#